data_AF-A0A851LD61-F1
#
_entry.id   AF-A0A851LD61-F1
#
_cell.length_a   1.000
_cell.length_b   1.000
_cell.length_c   1.000
_cell.angle_alpha   90.00
_cell.angle_beta   90.00
_cell.angle_gamma   90.00
#
_symmetry.space_group_name_H-M   'P 1'
#
loop_
_entity.id
_entity.type
_entity.pdbx_description
1 polymer ?
#
loop_
_entity_poly.entity_id
_entity_poly.type
_entity_poly.pdbx_seq_one_letter_code
_entity_poly.pdbx_strand_id
1 'polypeptide(L)'
;SIPEYKVGCYYCRFQQENLLEMATLESDINAPEYVVCFLGGSEKEDTFRLELDKYIQSLKINLDLEQKTLETYVNPYLRSWFENAICPIQRVVQLFQEKLAFLLHAALSYTPVEVKKADERTEKDISRFLAAASLQGLVQEGTMTSLCIAMTEEQHKSMIIDCSGPQPQLHNAGSNRFCEDWMHAFVNGAEGGNPFLFRQILENFKLK
;
A
#
# COMPACT_ATOMS: atom_id res chain seq x y z
N SER A 1 9.05 36.65 -9.36
CA SER A 1 9.76 35.79 -8.40
C SER A 1 9.09 34.42 -8.43
N ILE A 2 9.82 33.36 -8.78
CA ILE A 2 9.28 32.00 -8.72
C ILE A 2 9.21 31.64 -7.22
N PRO A 3 8.10 31.10 -6.70
CA PRO A 3 8.06 30.68 -5.30
C PRO A 3 9.17 29.65 -5.07
N GLU A 4 10.03 29.86 -4.08
CA GLU A 4 10.96 28.83 -3.61
C GLU A 4 10.14 27.72 -2.96
N TYR A 5 9.73 26.74 -3.76
CA TYR A 5 9.09 25.54 -3.26
C TYR A 5 10.15 24.76 -2.46
N LYS A 6 9.92 24.60 -1.16
CA LYS A 6 10.75 23.72 -0.33
C LYS A 6 10.59 22.29 -0.81
N VAL A 7 11.66 21.74 -1.39
CA VAL A 7 11.75 20.34 -1.81
C VAL A 7 12.29 19.54 -0.63
N GLY A 8 11.53 18.54 -0.21
CA GLY A 8 11.99 17.48 0.66
C GLY A 8 12.69 16.36 -0.12
N CYS A 9 13.63 15.68 0.54
CA CYS A 9 14.25 14.46 0.04
C CYS A 9 14.13 13.34 1.08
N TYR A 10 13.31 12.34 0.79
CA TYR A 10 13.42 11.05 1.46
C TYR A 10 14.55 10.26 0.80
N TYR A 11 15.51 9.80 1.59
CA TYR A 11 16.63 8.99 1.10
C TYR A 11 16.86 7.76 1.99
N CYS A 12 17.30 6.67 1.37
CA CYS A 12 17.64 5.44 2.04
C CYS A 12 18.91 4.86 1.45
N ARG A 13 19.81 4.36 2.32
CA ARG A 13 20.98 3.59 1.89
C ARG A 13 20.52 2.19 1.55
N PHE A 14 20.80 1.81 0.31
CA PHE A 14 20.53 0.51 -0.23
C PHE A 14 21.86 -0.24 -0.31
N GLN A 15 21.99 -1.28 0.52
CA GLN A 15 23.08 -2.24 0.45
C GLN A 15 22.47 -3.60 0.11
N GLN A 16 23.06 -4.28 -0.87
CA GLN A 16 22.67 -5.63 -1.22
C GLN A 16 23.31 -6.57 -0.19
N GLU A 17 22.50 -7.12 0.70
CA GLU A 17 22.94 -8.22 1.57
C GLU A 17 23.05 -9.47 0.68
N ASN A 18 24.25 -10.05 0.60
CA ASN A 18 24.43 -11.34 -0.06
C ASN A 18 23.57 -12.36 0.70
N LEU A 19 22.50 -12.86 0.08
CA LEU A 19 21.66 -13.95 0.62
C LEU A 19 22.38 -15.31 0.66
N LEU A 20 23.72 -15.31 0.59
CA LEU A 20 24.60 -16.46 0.61
C LEU A 20 25.66 -16.30 1.71
N GLU A 21 25.24 -16.25 2.96
CA GLU A 21 26.16 -16.49 4.09
C GLU A 21 25.66 -17.67 4.93
N MET A 22 25.89 -18.88 4.40
CA MET A 22 26.06 -20.05 5.26
C MET A 22 27.25 -20.95 4.88
N ALA A 23 28.16 -20.49 4.01
CA ALA A 23 29.43 -21.19 3.87
C ALA A 23 30.52 -20.28 3.31
N THR A 24 31.64 -20.29 4.03
CA THR A 24 33.02 -20.16 3.56
C THR A 24 33.56 -18.77 3.17
N LEU A 25 34.43 -18.30 4.07
CA LEU A 25 35.74 -17.68 3.84
C LEU A 25 35.85 -16.47 2.92
N GLU A 26 36.29 -15.36 3.54
CA GLU A 26 37.30 -14.44 3.01
C GLU A 26 37.15 -14.08 1.53
N SER A 27 36.18 -13.21 1.23
CA SER A 27 36.40 -12.22 0.18
C SER A 27 35.62 -10.94 0.49
N ASP A 28 36.35 -9.94 0.98
CA ASP A 28 35.98 -8.52 0.92
C ASP A 28 35.85 -8.14 -0.58
N ILE A 29 34.70 -8.44 -1.18
CA ILE A 29 34.31 -7.90 -2.47
C ILE A 29 33.27 -6.83 -2.15
N ASN A 30 33.70 -5.57 -2.22
CA ASN A 30 32.88 -4.37 -2.06
C ASN A 30 31.50 -4.55 -2.71
N ALA A 31 30.49 -4.88 -1.90
CA ALA A 31 29.11 -4.89 -2.37
C ALA A 31 28.76 -3.48 -2.85
N PRO A 32 28.17 -3.32 -4.05
CA PRO A 32 27.84 -2.00 -4.55
C PRO A 32 26.79 -1.34 -3.63
N GLU A 33 27.12 -0.15 -3.14
CA GLU A 33 26.21 0.64 -2.32
C GLU A 33 25.49 1.68 -3.17
N TYR A 34 24.17 1.74 -3.00
CA TYR A 34 23.32 2.68 -3.71
C TYR A 34 22.61 3.58 -2.71
N VAL A 35 22.31 4.80 -3.12
CA VAL A 35 21.41 5.69 -2.38
C VAL A 35 20.19 5.94 -3.25
N VAL A 36 19.02 5.60 -2.72
CA VAL A 36 17.75 5.87 -3.39
C VAL A 36 17.17 7.15 -2.79
N CYS A 37 16.85 8.13 -3.64
CA CYS A 37 16.28 9.41 -3.24
C CYS A 37 14.93 9.64 -3.93
N PHE A 38 13.92 10.00 -3.16
CA PHE A 38 12.62 10.47 -3.63
C PHE A 38 12.49 11.95 -3.28
N LEU A 39 12.38 12.80 -4.31
CA LEU A 39 12.24 14.24 -4.17
C LEU A 39 10.77 14.63 -4.28
N GLY A 40 10.28 15.45 -3.35
CA GLY A 40 8.87 15.85 -3.31
C GLY A 40 8.64 17.14 -2.52
N GLY A 41 7.39 17.57 -2.38
CA GLY A 41 7.05 18.70 -1.50
C GLY A 41 7.30 18.34 -0.04
N SER A 42 7.99 19.20 0.71
CA SER A 42 8.47 18.92 2.08
C SER A 42 7.37 18.66 3.13
N GLU A 43 6.11 18.92 2.81
CA GLU A 43 5.01 18.88 3.79
C GLU A 43 4.46 17.47 4.03
N LYS A 44 4.98 16.45 3.34
CA LYS A 44 4.39 15.10 3.30
C LYS A 44 5.37 13.96 3.52
N GLU A 45 6.62 14.23 3.88
CA GLU A 45 7.68 13.20 3.93
C GLU A 45 7.43 12.13 4.99
N ASP A 46 7.05 12.53 6.21
CA ASP A 46 6.80 11.58 7.30
C ASP A 46 5.57 10.70 7.04
N THR A 47 4.59 11.18 6.25
CA THR A 47 3.36 10.45 5.96
C THR A 47 3.59 9.20 5.12
N PHE A 48 4.63 9.18 4.29
CA PHE A 48 4.88 8.08 3.33
C PHE A 48 6.16 7.29 3.63
N ARG A 49 6.83 7.60 4.73
CA ARG A 49 8.14 7.05 5.05
C ARG A 49 8.12 5.52 5.12
N LEU A 50 7.15 4.95 5.83
CA LEU A 50 7.01 3.50 6.00
C LEU A 50 6.75 2.76 4.67
N GLU A 51 6.00 3.38 3.77
CA GLU A 51 5.66 2.77 2.50
C GLU A 51 6.80 2.92 1.49
N LEU A 52 7.52 4.04 1.53
CA LEU A 52 8.77 4.21 0.77
C LEU A 52 9.82 3.19 1.22
N ASP A 53 9.96 2.96 2.52
CA ASP A 53 10.80 1.89 3.07
C ASP A 53 10.40 0.52 2.50
N LYS A 54 9.11 0.15 2.59
CA LYS A 54 8.59 -1.12 2.03
C LYS A 54 8.81 -1.25 0.51
N TYR A 55 8.69 -0.15 -0.22
CA TYR A 55 8.92 -0.12 -1.67
C TYR A 55 10.38 -0.37 -2.02
N ILE A 56 11.31 0.25 -1.29
CA ILE A 56 12.75 0.03 -1.47
C ILE A 56 13.14 -1.39 -1.06
N GLN A 57 12.55 -1.94 0.00
CA GLN A 57 12.79 -3.33 0.40
C GLN A 57 12.33 -4.32 -0.69
N SER A 58 11.20 -4.04 -1.35
CA SER A 58 10.76 -4.83 -2.51
C SER A 58 11.75 -4.73 -3.68
N LEU A 59 12.38 -3.56 -3.87
CA LEU A 59 13.43 -3.39 -4.86
C LEU A 59 14.69 -4.22 -4.52
N LYS A 60 15.05 -4.37 -3.23
CA LYS A 60 16.19 -5.19 -2.77
C LYS A 60 16.06 -6.65 -3.20
N ILE A 61 14.86 -7.21 -3.07
CA ILE A 61 14.58 -8.62 -3.39
C ILE A 61 14.68 -8.88 -4.91
N ASN A 62 14.42 -7.87 -5.75
CA ASN A 62 14.32 -8.01 -7.20
C ASN A 62 15.57 -7.55 -7.97
N LEU A 63 16.59 -7.02 -7.28
CA LEU A 63 17.83 -6.56 -7.90
C LEU A 63 18.84 -7.69 -7.98
N ASP A 64 18.86 -8.39 -9.12
CA ASP A 64 19.90 -9.37 -9.43
C ASP A 64 21.14 -8.70 -10.07
N LEU A 65 22.32 -9.26 -9.80
CA LEU A 65 23.68 -8.67 -9.86
C LEU A 65 24.16 -8.12 -11.22
N GLU A 66 23.39 -8.24 -12.29
CA GLU A 66 23.80 -7.73 -13.60
C GLU A 66 23.48 -6.23 -13.73
N GLN A 67 24.49 -5.38 -13.56
CA GLN A 67 24.52 -3.91 -13.71
C GLN A 67 23.75 -3.29 -14.91
N LYS A 68 23.19 -4.09 -15.83
CA LYS A 68 22.29 -3.67 -16.92
C LYS A 68 20.83 -3.46 -16.48
N THR A 69 20.48 -3.74 -15.21
CA THR A 69 19.12 -3.57 -14.65
C THR A 69 18.76 -2.15 -14.22
N LEU A 70 19.71 -1.22 -14.05
CA LEU A 70 19.40 0.10 -13.47
C LEU A 70 18.43 0.94 -14.34
N GLU A 71 18.74 1.14 -15.61
CA GLU A 71 17.88 1.91 -16.52
C GLU A 71 16.64 1.13 -16.95
N THR A 72 16.75 -0.19 -17.09
CA THR A 72 15.71 -1.05 -17.65
C THR A 72 14.67 -1.47 -16.62
N TYR A 73 15.05 -1.57 -15.34
CA TYR A 73 14.18 -2.09 -14.28
C TYR A 73 14.06 -1.12 -13.10
N VAL A 74 15.19 -0.66 -12.54
CA VAL A 74 15.19 0.16 -11.31
C VAL A 74 14.56 1.53 -11.54
N ASN A 75 14.98 2.25 -12.57
CA ASN A 75 14.46 3.59 -12.88
C ASN A 75 12.94 3.56 -13.17
N PRO A 76 12.43 2.68 -14.05
CA PRO A 76 11.00 2.52 -14.26
C PRO A 76 10.25 2.16 -12.97
N TYR A 77 10.81 1.27 -12.14
CA TYR A 77 10.23 0.90 -10.86
C TYR A 77 10.08 2.11 -9.93
N LEU A 78 11.19 2.81 -9.64
CA LEU A 78 11.19 3.99 -8.76
C LEU A 78 10.25 5.09 -9.26
N ARG A 79 10.20 5.33 -10.58
CA ARG A 79 9.27 6.30 -11.19
C ARG A 79 7.81 5.89 -11.06
N SER A 80 7.55 4.59 -11.02
CA SER A 80 6.19 4.04 -10.88
C SER A 80 5.69 4.01 -9.44
N TRP A 81 6.50 4.43 -8.45
CA TRP A 81 6.14 4.48 -7.03
C TRP A 81 4.75 5.08 -6.81
N PHE A 82 4.53 6.30 -7.31
CA PHE A 82 3.29 7.03 -7.08
C PHE A 82 2.08 6.29 -7.66
N GLU A 83 2.21 5.79 -8.89
CA GLU A 83 1.16 5.02 -9.57
C GLU A 83 0.84 3.69 -8.89
N ASN A 84 1.86 3.08 -8.28
CA ASN A 84 1.76 1.79 -7.65
C ASN A 84 1.32 1.88 -6.18
N ALA A 85 1.70 2.92 -5.44
CA ALA A 85 1.48 2.97 -3.98
C ALA A 85 0.40 3.95 -3.57
N ILE A 86 0.24 5.07 -4.29
CA ILE A 86 -0.68 6.14 -3.92
C ILE A 86 -1.95 6.10 -4.76
N CYS A 87 -1.79 6.04 -6.10
CA CYS A 87 -2.93 6.03 -7.01
C CYS A 87 -3.92 4.85 -6.81
N PRO A 88 -3.53 3.64 -6.33
CA PRO A 88 -4.51 2.59 -6.05
C PRO A 88 -5.60 3.02 -5.08
N ILE A 89 -5.25 3.79 -4.05
CA ILE A 89 -6.20 4.26 -3.04
C ILE A 89 -7.29 5.10 -3.71
N GLN A 90 -6.86 6.07 -4.52
CA GLN A 90 -7.79 6.90 -5.28
C GLN A 90 -8.65 6.09 -6.25
N ARG A 91 -8.05 5.17 -7.02
CA ARG A 91 -8.78 4.35 -7.99
C ARG A 91 -9.84 3.49 -7.31
N VAL A 92 -9.53 2.91 -6.15
CA VAL A 92 -10.50 2.14 -5.35
C VAL A 92 -11.61 3.03 -4.80
N VAL A 93 -11.28 4.21 -4.25
CA VAL A 93 -12.30 5.17 -3.78
C VAL A 93 -13.26 5.54 -4.92
N GLN A 94 -12.75 5.81 -6.12
CA GLN A 94 -13.56 6.14 -7.30
C GLN A 94 -14.39 4.96 -7.80
N LEU A 95 -13.85 3.75 -7.75
CA LEU A 95 -14.51 2.53 -8.21
C LEU A 95 -15.66 2.09 -7.29
N PHE A 96 -15.47 2.21 -5.97
CA PHE A 96 -16.43 1.72 -4.98
C PHE A 96 -17.38 2.80 -4.47
N GLN A 97 -16.98 4.07 -4.43
CA GLN A 97 -17.82 5.19 -3.97
C GLN A 97 -18.52 4.89 -2.64
N GLU A 98 -19.85 4.91 -2.58
CA GLU A 98 -20.63 4.59 -1.38
C GLU A 98 -20.40 3.16 -0.86
N LYS A 99 -20.04 2.22 -1.76
CA LYS A 99 -19.69 0.84 -1.39
C LYS A 99 -18.32 0.71 -0.73
N LEU A 100 -17.55 1.80 -0.62
CA LEU A 100 -16.24 1.79 0.05
C LEU A 100 -16.36 1.42 1.53
N ALA A 101 -17.49 1.73 2.18
CA ALA A 101 -17.75 1.36 3.58
C ALA A 101 -17.56 -0.15 3.84
N PHE A 102 -17.97 -0.99 2.88
CA PHE A 102 -17.81 -2.44 2.98
C PHE A 102 -16.34 -2.90 2.89
N LEU A 103 -15.53 -2.24 2.05
CA LEU A 103 -14.09 -2.51 1.97
C LEU A 103 -13.36 -2.07 3.23
N LEU A 104 -13.70 -0.90 3.76
CA LEU A 104 -13.18 -0.40 5.04
C LEU A 104 -13.50 -1.37 6.18
N HIS A 105 -14.75 -1.84 6.24
CA HIS A 105 -15.17 -2.84 7.21
C HIS A 105 -14.40 -4.16 7.04
N ALA A 106 -14.26 -4.67 5.82
CA ALA A 106 -13.52 -5.90 5.57
C ALA A 106 -12.05 -5.78 6.00
N ALA A 107 -11.42 -4.63 5.76
CA ALA A 107 -10.03 -4.37 6.14
C ALA A 107 -9.83 -4.31 7.66
N LEU A 108 -10.75 -3.69 8.42
CA LEU A 108 -10.68 -3.61 9.88
C LEU A 108 -11.04 -4.92 10.57
N SER A 109 -12.04 -5.63 10.04
CA SER A 109 -12.55 -6.88 10.59
C SER A 109 -11.78 -8.10 10.10
N TYR A 110 -10.70 -7.91 9.33
CA TYR A 110 -9.92 -8.99 8.71
C TYR A 110 -10.77 -10.00 7.93
N THR A 111 -11.87 -9.54 7.36
CA THR A 111 -12.76 -10.39 6.57
C THR A 111 -12.03 -10.79 5.28
N PRO A 112 -11.90 -12.08 4.97
CA PRO A 112 -11.32 -12.51 3.70
C PRO A 112 -12.09 -11.90 2.52
N VAL A 113 -11.36 -11.42 1.52
CA VAL A 113 -11.95 -10.81 0.31
C VAL A 113 -11.53 -11.62 -0.93
N GLU A 114 -12.53 -12.10 -1.66
CA GLU A 114 -12.36 -12.75 -2.97
C GLU A 114 -12.77 -11.79 -4.09
N VAL A 115 -11.84 -11.48 -4.99
CA VAL A 115 -12.11 -10.68 -6.18
C VAL A 115 -12.37 -11.59 -7.37
N LYS A 116 -13.49 -11.39 -8.07
CA LYS A 116 -13.90 -12.20 -9.22
C LYS A 116 -14.05 -11.33 -10.46
N LYS A 117 -13.55 -11.83 -11.59
CA LYS A 117 -13.70 -11.23 -12.93
C LYS A 117 -13.18 -9.78 -13.01
N ALA A 118 -12.16 -9.45 -12.22
CA ALA A 118 -11.43 -8.20 -12.34
C ALA A 118 -10.23 -8.37 -13.27
N ASP A 119 -9.75 -7.28 -13.86
CA ASP A 119 -8.43 -7.24 -14.46
C ASP A 119 -7.33 -7.22 -13.38
N GLU A 120 -6.10 -7.56 -13.76
CA GLU A 120 -4.95 -7.66 -12.85
C GLU A 120 -4.67 -6.35 -12.10
N ARG A 121 -4.89 -5.20 -12.75
CA ARG A 121 -4.66 -3.89 -12.12
C ARG A 121 -5.69 -3.61 -11.04
N THR A 122 -6.97 -3.83 -11.34
CA THR A 122 -8.07 -3.64 -10.39
C THR A 122 -7.92 -4.57 -9.19
N GLU A 123 -7.54 -5.83 -9.40
CA GLU A 123 -7.28 -6.78 -8.32
C GLU A 123 -6.12 -6.32 -7.42
N LYS A 124 -5.00 -5.90 -8.02
CA LYS A 124 -3.86 -5.33 -7.29
C LYS A 124 -4.23 -4.07 -6.52
N ASP A 125 -5.06 -3.21 -7.09
CA ASP A 125 -5.48 -1.97 -6.44
C ASP A 125 -6.33 -2.24 -5.21
N ILE A 126 -7.30 -3.16 -5.32
CA ILE A 126 -8.15 -3.59 -4.19
C ILE A 126 -7.28 -4.20 -3.08
N SER A 127 -6.36 -5.11 -3.44
CA SER A 127 -5.45 -5.74 -2.47
C SER A 127 -4.60 -4.70 -1.71
N ARG A 128 -4.03 -3.73 -2.43
CA ARG A 128 -3.23 -2.65 -1.83
C ARG A 128 -4.06 -1.73 -0.94
N PHE A 129 -5.29 -1.41 -1.35
CA PHE A 129 -6.19 -0.62 -0.53
C PHE A 129 -6.54 -1.33 0.78
N LEU A 130 -6.91 -2.62 0.72
CA LEU A 130 -7.21 -3.42 1.91
C LEU A 130 -6.01 -3.47 2.87
N ALA A 131 -4.81 -3.69 2.35
CA ALA A 131 -3.60 -3.67 3.16
C ALA A 131 -3.36 -2.29 3.82
N ALA A 132 -3.54 -1.20 3.09
CA ALA A 132 -3.34 0.17 3.61
C ALA A 132 -4.41 0.61 4.63
N ALA A 133 -5.64 0.11 4.48
CA ALA A 133 -6.77 0.38 5.37
C ALA A 133 -6.80 -0.54 6.60
N SER A 134 -6.18 -1.70 6.52
CA SER A 134 -6.06 -2.61 7.66
C SER A 134 -5.19 -2.00 8.77
N LEU A 135 -5.33 -2.53 9.98
CA LEU A 135 -4.44 -2.16 11.09
C LEU A 135 -3.05 -2.82 10.96
N GLN A 136 -2.77 -3.56 9.89
CA GLN A 136 -1.55 -4.35 9.72
C GLN A 136 -0.31 -3.45 9.80
N GLY A 137 0.54 -3.70 10.81
CA GLY A 137 1.72 -2.89 11.11
C GLY A 137 1.58 -1.91 12.28
N LEU A 138 0.37 -1.70 12.83
CA LEU A 138 0.15 -0.95 14.09
C LEU A 138 0.23 -1.84 15.34
N VAL A 139 0.04 -3.15 15.18
CA VAL A 139 0.02 -4.13 16.27
C VAL A 139 1.20 -5.09 16.07
N GLN A 140 1.88 -5.50 17.14
CA GLN A 140 2.98 -6.46 17.07
C GLN A 140 2.54 -7.72 16.31
N GLU A 141 3.39 -8.19 15.39
CA GLU A 141 3.09 -9.26 14.43
C GLU A 141 2.52 -10.52 15.09
N GLY A 142 2.99 -10.86 16.30
CA GLY A 142 2.47 -11.98 17.10
C GLY A 142 1.07 -11.76 17.68
N THR A 143 0.70 -10.54 18.08
CA THR A 143 -0.64 -10.21 18.60
C THR A 143 -1.67 -10.13 17.46
N MET A 144 -1.24 -9.69 16.28
CA MET A 144 -2.05 -9.70 15.05
C MET A 144 -2.48 -11.09 14.66
N THR A 145 -1.55 -12.06 14.62
CA THR A 145 -1.90 -13.44 14.26
C THR A 145 -2.90 -14.03 15.26
N SER A 146 -2.74 -13.77 16.56
CA SER A 146 -3.70 -14.22 17.58
C SER A 146 -5.06 -13.54 17.50
N LEU A 147 -5.12 -12.24 17.22
CA LEU A 147 -6.39 -11.51 17.03
C LEU A 147 -7.11 -11.96 15.75
N CYS A 148 -6.39 -12.10 14.63
CA CYS A 148 -6.94 -12.66 13.40
C CYS A 148 -7.49 -14.07 13.63
N ILE A 149 -6.74 -14.94 14.30
CA ILE A 149 -7.21 -16.31 14.63
C ILE A 149 -8.47 -16.23 15.49
N ALA A 150 -8.48 -15.46 16.57
CA ALA A 150 -9.63 -15.31 17.47
C ALA A 150 -10.87 -14.71 16.77
N MET A 151 -10.67 -13.82 15.79
CA MET A 151 -11.76 -13.24 14.97
C MET A 151 -12.23 -14.18 13.85
N THR A 152 -11.38 -15.10 13.39
CA THR A 152 -11.69 -16.12 12.37
C THR A 152 -12.25 -17.43 12.94
N GLU A 153 -12.18 -17.66 14.25
CA GLU A 153 -12.82 -18.81 14.91
C GLU A 153 -14.36 -18.75 14.81
N GLU A 154 -14.94 -17.55 14.62
CA GLU A 154 -16.26 -17.41 14.02
C GLU A 154 -16.12 -17.52 12.49
N GLN A 155 -16.69 -18.57 11.87
CA GLN A 155 -16.70 -18.77 10.41
C GLN A 155 -17.40 -17.61 9.67
N HIS A 156 -16.69 -16.50 9.49
CA HIS A 156 -17.14 -15.41 8.65
C HIS A 156 -16.98 -15.82 7.19
N LYS A 157 -18.09 -15.82 6.44
CA LYS A 157 -18.06 -16.04 4.99
C LYS A 157 -17.19 -14.97 4.33
N SER A 158 -16.33 -15.40 3.41
CA SER A 158 -15.55 -14.50 2.56
C SER A 158 -16.47 -13.50 1.85
N MET A 159 -16.08 -12.24 1.86
CA MET A 159 -16.70 -11.18 1.10
C MET A 159 -16.30 -11.34 -0.36
N ILE A 160 -17.28 -11.34 -1.27
CA ILE A 160 -17.03 -11.52 -2.70
C ILE A 160 -17.26 -10.20 -3.42
N ILE A 161 -16.29 -9.81 -4.22
CA ILE A 161 -16.34 -8.65 -5.12
C ILE A 161 -16.43 -9.17 -6.56
N ASP A 162 -17.59 -9.04 -7.19
CA ASP A 162 -17.76 -9.37 -8.62
C ASP A 162 -17.61 -8.09 -9.47
N CYS A 163 -16.57 -8.05 -10.30
CA CYS A 163 -16.23 -6.93 -11.19
C CYS A 163 -16.71 -7.13 -12.64
N SER A 164 -17.66 -8.05 -12.90
CA SER A 164 -18.21 -8.25 -14.25
C SER A 164 -19.01 -7.07 -14.81
N GLY A 165 -19.50 -6.20 -13.94
CA GLY A 165 -20.24 -4.99 -14.32
C GLY A 165 -19.38 -3.72 -14.27
N PRO A 166 -19.93 -2.58 -14.74
CA PRO A 166 -19.25 -1.28 -14.67
C PRO A 166 -19.01 -0.80 -13.23
N GLN A 167 -19.76 -1.33 -12.26
CA GLN A 167 -19.50 -1.14 -10.84
C GLN A 167 -19.43 -2.51 -10.15
N PRO A 168 -18.51 -2.69 -9.19
CA PRO A 168 -18.41 -3.94 -8.44
C PRO A 168 -19.70 -4.26 -7.68
N GLN A 169 -20.09 -5.54 -7.71
CA GLN A 169 -21.12 -6.09 -6.85
C GLN A 169 -20.49 -6.76 -5.63
N LEU A 170 -21.11 -6.56 -4.47
CA LEU A 170 -20.59 -7.04 -3.21
C LEU A 170 -21.55 -8.08 -2.62
N HIS A 171 -21.01 -9.23 -2.24
CA HIS A 171 -21.76 -10.30 -1.57
C HIS A 171 -21.08 -10.64 -0.25
N ASN A 172 -21.88 -11.06 0.74
CA ASN A 172 -21.44 -11.32 2.12
C ASN A 172 -20.72 -10.12 2.76
N ALA A 173 -21.06 -8.90 2.33
CA ALA A 173 -20.41 -7.69 2.81
C ALA A 173 -21.04 -7.22 4.12
N GLY A 174 -20.20 -6.99 5.14
CA GLY A 174 -20.57 -6.32 6.37
C GLY A 174 -20.26 -4.82 6.31
N SER A 175 -21.03 -4.01 7.02
CA SER A 175 -20.79 -2.58 7.23
C SER A 175 -21.11 -2.21 8.67
N ASN A 176 -20.55 -1.11 9.13
CA ASN A 176 -20.94 -0.48 10.38
C ASN A 176 -20.96 1.04 10.19
N ARG A 177 -21.63 1.74 11.12
CA ARG A 177 -21.78 3.20 11.06
C ARG A 177 -20.43 3.93 11.00
N PHE A 178 -19.42 3.42 11.69
CA PHE A 178 -18.07 3.99 11.65
C PHE A 178 -17.49 3.99 10.23
N CYS A 179 -17.59 2.86 9.51
CA CYS A 179 -17.10 2.75 8.13
C CYS A 179 -17.94 3.59 7.15
N GLU A 180 -19.24 3.74 7.39
CA GLU A 180 -20.13 4.60 6.60
C GLU A 180 -19.77 6.09 6.77
N ASP A 181 -19.57 6.54 8.01
CA ASP A 181 -19.17 7.91 8.31
C ASP A 181 -17.81 8.24 7.66
N TRP A 182 -16.85 7.31 7.72
CA TRP A 182 -15.55 7.49 7.07
C TRP A 182 -15.60 7.40 5.56
N MET A 183 -16.46 6.56 4.98
CA MET A 183 -16.69 6.52 3.54
C MET A 183 -17.08 7.91 3.01
N HIS A 184 -17.92 8.67 3.71
CA HIS A 184 -18.26 10.02 3.31
C HIS A 184 -17.06 10.96 3.28
N ALA A 185 -16.09 10.82 4.20
CA ALA A 185 -14.86 11.59 4.16
C ALA A 185 -14.03 11.29 2.89
N PHE A 186 -13.99 10.03 2.45
CA PHE A 186 -13.35 9.65 1.19
C PHE A 186 -14.09 10.21 -0.02
N VAL A 187 -15.42 10.03 -0.11
CA VAL A 187 -16.20 10.51 -1.25
C VAL A 187 -16.10 12.03 -1.39
N ASN A 188 -16.20 12.77 -0.29
CA ASN A 188 -16.04 14.23 -0.28
C ASN A 188 -14.60 14.64 -0.64
N GLY A 189 -13.59 13.89 -0.16
CA GLY A 189 -12.19 14.12 -0.52
C GLY A 189 -11.89 13.94 -2.01
N ALA A 190 -12.70 13.13 -2.72
CA ALA A 190 -12.53 12.87 -4.13
C ALA A 190 -12.83 14.07 -5.03
N GLU A 191 -13.65 15.03 -4.56
CA GLU A 191 -13.92 16.27 -5.29
C GLU A 191 -12.65 17.12 -5.49
N GLY A 192 -11.70 17.04 -4.56
CA GLY A 192 -10.42 17.75 -4.63
C GLY A 192 -9.33 17.05 -5.45
N GLY A 193 -9.56 15.80 -5.87
CA GLY A 193 -8.66 15.06 -6.76
C GLY A 193 -7.22 14.86 -6.25
N ASN A 194 -6.97 14.98 -4.94
CA ASN A 194 -5.63 14.88 -4.35
C ASN A 194 -5.38 13.47 -3.77
N PRO A 195 -4.66 12.57 -4.47
CA PRO A 195 -4.40 11.21 -4.00
C PRO A 195 -3.80 11.12 -2.58
N PHE A 196 -2.98 12.11 -2.22
CA PHE A 196 -2.34 12.16 -0.90
C PHE A 196 -3.33 12.43 0.23
N LEU A 197 -4.43 13.13 -0.04
CA LEU A 197 -5.48 13.39 0.94
C LEU A 197 -6.14 12.07 1.37
N PHE A 198 -6.39 11.15 0.42
CA PHE A 198 -6.96 9.85 0.77
C PHE A 198 -6.05 9.04 1.69
N ARG A 199 -4.73 9.18 1.55
CA ARG A 199 -3.82 8.55 2.51
C ARG A 199 -3.98 9.14 3.90
N GLN A 200 -4.06 10.45 4.03
CA GLN A 200 -4.28 11.10 5.33
C GLN A 200 -5.62 10.68 5.95
N ILE A 201 -6.67 10.56 5.14
CA ILE A 201 -7.97 10.05 5.59
C ILE A 201 -7.82 8.60 6.08
N LEU A 202 -7.12 7.72 5.35
CA LEU A 202 -6.83 6.34 5.78
C LEU A 202 -6.05 6.27 7.09
N GLU A 203 -5.02 7.11 7.27
CA GLU A 203 -4.27 7.14 8.53
C GLU A 203 -5.16 7.58 9.69
N ASN A 204 -5.98 8.62 9.51
CA ASN A 204 -6.89 9.07 10.55
C ASN A 204 -8.01 8.04 10.83
N PHE A 205 -8.46 7.31 9.81
CA PHE A 205 -9.41 6.21 9.95
C PHE A 205 -8.88 5.10 10.86
N LYS A 206 -7.59 4.76 10.76
CA LYS A 206 -6.96 3.73 11.61
C LYS A 206 -6.73 4.17 13.06
N LEU A 207 -6.67 5.48 13.33
CA LEU A 207 -6.34 6.04 14.65
C LEU A 207 -7.57 6.32 15.53
N LYS A 208 -8.79 6.21 15.00
CA LYS A 208 -10.04 6.47 15.73
C LYS A 208 -10.81 5.19 15.99
#